data_AF-A0A6C0F9A0-F1
#
_entry.id   AF-A0A6C0F9A0-F1
#
_cell.length_a   1.000
_cell.length_b   1.000
_cell.length_c   1.000
_cell.angle_alpha   90.00
_cell.angle_beta   90.00
_cell.angle_gamma   90.00
#
_symmetry.space_group_name_H-M   'P 1'
#
loop_
_entity.id
_entity.type
_entity.pdbx_description
1 polymer ?
#
loop_
_entity_poly.entity_id
_entity_poly.type
_entity_poly.pdbx_seq_one_letter_code
_entity_poly.pdbx_strand_id
1 'polypeptide(L)'
;MKFTIKQIVLVILVVVLVRLIIISRKEKIRKEEFSNGADIESIIEGLKPTKGEIIFNESDPKTLMPTYKHQNYGAKRVVQKDDPTEKGYNLNAILKGWGEWRKDRDKKLQNFCSNKEKLLSCKYYDAHGEKYDILKFYNMIKDQLQDKFGDDILIMHVRVGDVLTRKDLKDIYYKPVEFYESVKIPKAVKEVYVYAGSHNISDSDKLRPSAEHLMKIKEMLEKRGYKVKFMLGDNADKGLISMGKASYFMKGGGGYSDLIGEIVKMNGGEVL
;
A
#
# COMPACT_ATOMS: atom_id res chain seq x y z
N MET A 1 29.53 20.70 -57.10
CA MET A 1 30.20 20.57 -55.78
C MET A 1 30.86 19.19 -55.71
N LYS A 2 32.18 19.09 -55.54
CA LYS A 2 32.88 17.81 -55.34
C LYS A 2 33.13 17.62 -53.85
N PHE A 3 32.51 16.61 -53.24
CA PHE A 3 32.82 16.23 -51.86
C PHE A 3 34.17 15.51 -51.83
N THR A 4 35.01 15.85 -50.86
CA THR A 4 36.25 15.12 -50.61
C THR A 4 35.94 13.79 -49.91
N ILE A 5 36.80 12.79 -50.07
CA ILE A 5 36.70 11.50 -49.37
C ILE A 5 36.54 11.70 -47.85
N LYS A 6 37.24 12.70 -47.27
CA LYS A 6 37.13 13.05 -45.85
C LYS A 6 35.71 13.49 -45.45
N GLN A 7 35.03 14.28 -46.28
CA GLN A 7 33.66 14.72 -46.01
C GLN A 7 32.67 13.54 -46.07
N ILE A 8 32.87 12.60 -46.99
CA ILE A 8 32.05 11.38 -47.10
C ILE A 8 32.21 10.51 -45.85
N VAL A 9 33.44 10.28 -45.40
CA VAL A 9 33.74 9.49 -44.19
C VAL A 9 33.12 10.13 -42.95
N LEU A 10 33.20 11.45 -42.81
CA LEU A 10 32.62 12.17 -41.68
C LEU A 10 31.09 12.02 -41.62
N VAL A 11 30.41 12.14 -42.76
CA VAL A 11 28.95 11.96 -42.83
C VAL A 11 28.56 10.53 -42.43
N ILE A 12 29.30 9.52 -42.92
CA ILE A 12 29.05 8.11 -42.54
C ILE A 12 29.20 7.91 -41.04
N LEU A 13 30.28 8.44 -40.43
CA LEU A 13 30.51 8.35 -38.98
C LEU A 13 29.38 9.00 -38.17
N VAL A 14 28.92 10.18 -38.57
CA VAL A 14 27.80 10.87 -37.90
C VAL A 14 26.52 10.05 -38.00
N VAL A 15 26.20 9.50 -39.17
CA VAL A 15 25.00 8.66 -39.36
C VAL A 15 25.07 7.39 -38.51
N VAL A 16 26.23 6.74 -38.43
CA VAL A 16 26.45 5.56 -37.58
C VAL A 16 26.29 5.93 -36.10
N LEU A 17 26.90 7.03 -35.65
CA LEU A 17 26.80 7.48 -34.26
C LEU A 17 25.35 7.80 -33.86
N VAL A 18 24.60 8.51 -34.72
CA VAL A 18 23.18 8.80 -34.49
C VAL A 18 22.36 7.51 -34.42
N ARG A 19 22.60 6.54 -35.32
CA ARG A 19 21.93 5.23 -35.24
C ARG A 19 22.25 4.50 -33.94
N LEU A 20 23.50 4.50 -33.50
CA LEU A 20 23.91 3.87 -32.24
C LEU A 20 23.23 4.52 -31.03
N ILE A 21 23.14 5.85 -30.99
CA ILE A 21 22.43 6.59 -29.93
C ILE A 21 20.95 6.21 -29.91
N ILE A 22 20.30 6.11 -31.08
CA ILE A 22 18.89 5.72 -31.18
C ILE A 22 18.68 4.28 -30.69
N ILE A 23 19.54 3.34 -31.11
CA ILE A 23 19.48 1.93 -30.68
C ILE A 23 19.66 1.83 -29.15
N SER A 24 20.67 2.50 -28.60
CA SER A 24 20.94 2.51 -27.16
C SER A 24 19.74 3.05 -26.36
N ARG A 25 19.11 4.14 -26.83
CA ARG A 25 17.89 4.69 -26.20
C ARG A 25 16.72 3.71 -26.28
N LYS A 26 16.51 3.05 -27.42
CA LYS A 26 15.44 2.06 -27.58
C LYS A 26 15.64 0.84 -26.68
N GLU A 27 16.86 0.34 -26.55
CA GLU A 27 17.16 -0.77 -25.64
C GLU A 27 16.95 -0.39 -24.17
N LYS A 28 17.32 0.84 -23.78
CA LYS A 28 17.07 1.35 -22.43
C LYS A 28 15.56 1.40 -22.13
N ILE A 29 14.76 2.00 -23.01
CA ILE A 29 13.29 2.06 -22.87
C ILE A 29 12.70 0.65 -22.81
N ARG A 30 13.13 -0.27 -23.69
CA ARG A 30 12.62 -1.64 -23.71
C ARG A 30 12.96 -2.41 -22.44
N LYS A 31 14.15 -2.22 -21.86
CA LYS A 31 14.55 -2.83 -20.59
C LYS A 31 13.76 -2.27 -19.42
N GLU A 32 13.53 -0.95 -19.40
CA GLU A 32 12.68 -0.28 -18.41
C GLU A 32 11.22 -0.74 -18.52
N GLU A 33 10.65 -0.84 -19.73
CA GLU A 33 9.30 -1.37 -19.95
C GLU A 33 9.17 -2.84 -19.54
N PHE A 34 10.19 -3.66 -19.80
CA PHE A 34 10.19 -5.08 -19.44
C PHE A 34 10.36 -5.31 -17.94
N SER A 35 11.24 -4.54 -17.26
CA SER A 35 11.35 -4.58 -15.80
C SER A 35 10.08 -4.06 -15.13
N ASN A 36 9.51 -2.98 -15.66
CA ASN A 36 8.29 -2.39 -15.12
C ASN A 36 7.08 -3.31 -15.34
N GLY A 37 7.03 -4.06 -16.45
CA GLY A 37 5.98 -5.05 -16.70
C GLY A 37 5.99 -6.20 -15.68
N ALA A 38 7.17 -6.71 -15.34
CA ALA A 38 7.31 -7.74 -14.28
C ALA A 38 6.94 -7.18 -12.89
N ASP A 39 7.29 -5.93 -12.61
CA ASP A 39 6.92 -5.25 -11.37
C ASP A 39 5.41 -4.98 -11.28
N ILE A 40 4.75 -4.59 -12.38
CA ILE A 40 3.30 -4.31 -12.41
C ILE A 40 2.50 -5.58 -12.12
N GLU A 41 2.81 -6.72 -12.74
CA GLU A 41 2.07 -7.96 -12.49
C GLU A 41 2.29 -8.46 -11.05
N SER A 42 3.50 -8.29 -10.50
CA SER A 42 3.79 -8.58 -9.09
C SER A 42 2.96 -7.70 -8.15
N ILE A 43 2.83 -6.40 -8.44
CA ILE A 43 1.98 -5.48 -7.68
C ILE A 43 0.49 -5.84 -7.83
N ILE A 44 0.04 -6.16 -9.03
CA ILE A 44 -1.34 -6.61 -9.28
C ILE A 44 -1.64 -7.85 -8.42
N GLU A 45 -0.72 -8.80 -8.36
CA GLU A 45 -0.87 -10.00 -7.52
C GLU A 45 -0.88 -9.66 -6.03
N GLY A 46 0.05 -8.81 -5.57
CA GLY A 46 0.10 -8.37 -4.17
C GLY A 46 -1.11 -7.52 -3.74
N LEU A 47 -1.75 -6.82 -4.67
CA LEU A 47 -2.99 -6.07 -4.41
C LEU A 47 -4.22 -6.95 -4.27
N LYS A 48 -4.17 -8.20 -4.76
CA LYS A 48 -5.23 -9.17 -4.49
C LYS A 48 -5.14 -9.54 -3.01
N PRO A 49 -6.24 -9.44 -2.25
CA PRO A 49 -6.29 -9.95 -0.89
C PRO A 49 -5.80 -11.39 -0.85
N THR A 50 -4.84 -11.66 0.03
CA THR A 50 -4.33 -13.01 0.24
C THR A 50 -5.42 -13.90 0.81
N LYS A 51 -5.73 -15.00 0.11
CA LYS A 51 -6.49 -16.12 0.70
C LYS A 51 -5.56 -16.84 1.67
N GLY A 52 -5.59 -16.51 2.96
CA GLY A 52 -4.71 -17.11 3.96
C GLY A 52 -5.31 -17.15 5.36
N GLU A 53 -5.12 -18.29 6.02
CA GLU A 53 -5.49 -18.51 7.43
C GLU A 53 -4.53 -17.76 8.37
N ILE A 54 -5.08 -17.25 9.48
CA ILE A 54 -4.33 -16.59 10.55
C ILE A 54 -3.85 -17.68 11.54
N ILE A 55 -2.56 -18.02 11.48
CA ILE A 55 -1.90 -18.77 12.56
C ILE A 55 -1.12 -17.77 13.42
N PHE A 56 -1.58 -17.56 14.66
CA PHE A 56 -0.78 -16.89 15.68
C PHE A 56 0.22 -17.91 16.21
N ASN A 57 1.51 -17.63 16.07
CA ASN A 57 2.53 -18.36 16.82
C ASN A 57 2.91 -17.48 18.01
N GLU A 58 2.33 -17.78 19.18
CA GLU A 58 2.51 -17.00 20.43
C GLU A 58 3.92 -17.15 21.04
N SER A 59 4.87 -17.78 20.34
CA SER A 59 6.13 -18.24 20.92
C SER A 59 7.39 -17.41 20.60
N ASP A 60 7.34 -16.38 19.74
CA ASP A 60 8.52 -15.53 19.49
C ASP A 60 8.22 -14.07 19.08
N PRO A 61 8.39 -13.09 19.98
CA PRO A 61 8.20 -11.66 19.66
C PRO A 61 9.33 -11.03 18.83
N LYS A 62 10.42 -11.76 18.49
CA LYS A 62 11.60 -11.17 17.84
C LYS A 62 11.70 -11.38 16.32
N THR A 63 10.77 -12.11 15.71
CA THR A 63 10.71 -12.30 14.24
C THR A 63 9.38 -11.83 13.66
N LEU A 64 9.10 -10.53 13.77
CA LEU A 64 7.96 -9.88 13.11
C LEU A 64 8.35 -9.25 11.76
N MET A 65 9.05 -10.02 10.92
CA MET A 65 9.00 -9.82 9.48
C MET A 65 8.64 -11.14 8.83
N PRO A 66 7.51 -11.25 8.10
CA PRO A 66 7.31 -12.38 7.22
C PRO A 66 8.41 -12.35 6.15
N THR A 67 9.41 -13.22 6.28
CA THR A 67 10.33 -13.49 5.19
C THR A 67 9.54 -14.21 4.10
N TYR A 68 9.09 -13.49 3.09
CA TYR A 68 8.55 -14.07 1.86
C TYR A 68 9.69 -14.76 1.10
N LYS A 69 9.89 -16.06 1.37
CA LYS A 69 10.57 -16.92 0.41
C LYS A 69 9.55 -17.35 -0.64
N HIS A 70 9.66 -16.79 -1.84
CA HIS A 70 9.03 -17.38 -3.03
C HIS A 70 9.61 -18.79 -3.22
N GLN A 71 8.93 -19.81 -2.72
CA GLN A 71 9.15 -21.19 -3.17
C GLN A 71 8.24 -21.45 -4.37
N ASN A 72 8.86 -21.69 -5.52
CA ASN A 72 8.18 -22.13 -6.74
C ASN A 72 7.48 -23.48 -6.52
N TYR A 73 6.32 -23.60 -7.15
CA TYR A 73 5.26 -24.59 -6.97
C TYR A 73 5.66 -26.07 -7.10
N GLY A 74 5.01 -26.91 -6.27
CA GLY A 74 5.04 -28.37 -6.42
C GLY A 74 4.26 -29.16 -5.37
N ALA A 75 3.11 -28.69 -4.86
CA ALA A 75 2.27 -29.53 -3.99
C ALA A 75 0.79 -29.12 -4.06
N LYS A 76 -0.08 -30.13 -3.97
CA LYS A 76 -1.55 -30.09 -4.05
C LYS A 76 -2.18 -28.77 -3.56
N ARG A 77 -3.02 -28.16 -4.40
CA ARG A 77 -4.00 -27.15 -3.96
C ARG A 77 -4.88 -27.79 -2.88
N VAL A 78 -4.61 -27.47 -1.62
CA VAL A 78 -5.63 -27.56 -0.58
C VAL A 78 -6.62 -26.43 -0.91
N VAL A 79 -7.80 -26.80 -1.39
CA VAL A 79 -8.90 -25.85 -1.56
C VAL A 79 -9.41 -25.54 -0.16
N GLN A 80 -8.82 -24.54 0.49
CA GLN A 80 -9.35 -23.99 1.73
C GLN A 80 -10.50 -23.04 1.35
N LYS A 81 -11.66 -23.19 2.00
CA LYS A 81 -12.78 -22.25 1.84
C LYS A 81 -12.30 -20.88 2.32
N ASP A 82 -12.61 -19.84 1.54
CA ASP A 82 -12.37 -18.44 1.94
C ASP A 82 -12.81 -18.26 3.40
N ASP A 83 -12.00 -17.65 4.26
CA ASP A 83 -12.50 -17.18 5.54
C ASP A 83 -13.44 -16.01 5.23
N PRO A 84 -14.77 -16.15 5.37
CA PRO A 84 -15.74 -15.10 4.98
C PRO A 84 -15.64 -13.85 5.87
N THR A 85 -14.65 -13.79 6.76
CA THR A 85 -14.45 -12.77 7.80
C THR A 85 -14.03 -11.39 7.27
N GLU A 86 -13.45 -11.30 6.07
CA GLU A 86 -12.89 -10.02 5.57
C GLU A 86 -13.70 -9.33 4.46
N LYS A 87 -14.56 -10.06 3.74
CA LYS A 87 -15.32 -9.47 2.62
C LYS A 87 -16.32 -8.44 3.16
N GLY A 88 -16.12 -7.18 2.80
CA GLY A 88 -16.93 -6.05 3.30
C GLY A 88 -16.47 -5.51 4.67
N TYR A 89 -15.34 -5.97 5.20
CA TYR A 89 -14.76 -5.36 6.40
C TYR A 89 -14.24 -3.96 6.08
N ASN A 90 -14.73 -2.98 6.83
CA ASN A 90 -14.23 -1.62 6.81
C ASN A 90 -14.11 -1.15 8.26
N LEU A 91 -12.93 -1.35 8.84
CA LEU A 91 -12.58 -1.00 10.22
C LEU A 91 -13.12 0.40 10.59
N ASN A 92 -12.81 1.41 9.77
CA ASN A 92 -13.20 2.78 10.09
C ASN A 92 -14.73 2.99 9.99
N ALA A 93 -15.40 2.35 9.03
CA ALA A 93 -16.86 2.43 8.94
C ALA A 93 -17.55 1.79 10.15
N ILE A 94 -16.98 0.69 10.67
CA ILE A 94 -17.49 0.02 11.87
C ILE A 94 -17.26 0.88 13.11
N LEU A 95 -16.03 1.36 13.31
CA LEU A 95 -15.68 2.21 14.45
C LEU A 95 -16.53 3.49 14.44
N LYS A 96 -16.50 4.27 13.35
CA LYS A 96 -17.11 5.60 13.30
C LYS A 96 -18.57 5.62 12.83
N GLY A 97 -19.17 4.47 12.49
CA GLY A 97 -20.58 4.36 12.07
C GLY A 97 -20.92 5.09 10.76
N TRP A 98 -20.13 4.88 9.70
CA TRP A 98 -20.33 5.55 8.39
C TRP A 98 -21.29 4.79 7.46
N GLY A 99 -22.10 5.53 6.69
CA GLY A 99 -22.91 5.01 5.59
C GLY A 99 -24.15 4.22 6.02
N GLU A 100 -24.47 3.15 5.28
CA GLU A 100 -25.61 2.24 5.51
C GLU A 100 -25.59 1.54 6.88
N TRP A 101 -24.48 1.64 7.61
CA TRP A 101 -24.38 1.20 8.99
C TRP A 101 -25.23 2.05 9.92
N ARG A 102 -25.65 3.27 9.57
CA ARG A 102 -26.41 4.12 10.51
C ARG A 102 -27.83 3.65 10.84
N LYS A 103 -28.52 2.97 9.92
CA LYS A 103 -29.94 2.63 10.10
C LYS A 103 -30.18 1.32 10.86
N ASP A 104 -29.26 0.37 10.74
CA ASP A 104 -29.33 -0.96 11.38
C ASP A 104 -27.99 -1.33 12.02
N ARG A 105 -27.30 -0.35 12.61
CA ARG A 105 -25.90 -0.50 13.03
C ARG A 105 -25.73 -1.68 13.96
N ASP A 106 -26.55 -1.77 14.98
CA ASP A 106 -26.37 -2.74 16.06
C ASP A 106 -26.68 -4.14 15.57
N LYS A 107 -27.75 -4.29 14.77
CA LYS A 107 -28.06 -5.57 14.13
C LYS A 107 -26.95 -6.01 13.17
N LYS A 108 -26.43 -5.09 12.35
CA LYS A 108 -25.33 -5.38 11.41
C LYS A 108 -24.02 -5.66 12.16
N LEU A 109 -23.74 -4.94 13.24
CA LEU A 109 -22.55 -5.12 14.06
C LEU A 109 -22.59 -6.41 14.83
N GLN A 110 -23.70 -6.68 15.52
CA GLN A 110 -23.91 -7.93 16.23
C GLN A 110 -23.81 -9.13 15.27
N ASN A 111 -24.39 -9.03 14.06
CA ASN A 111 -24.24 -10.07 13.05
C ASN A 111 -22.81 -10.18 12.50
N PHE A 112 -22.11 -9.06 12.35
CA PHE A 112 -20.75 -9.05 11.81
C PHE A 112 -19.72 -9.52 12.85
N CYS A 113 -19.88 -9.14 14.11
CA CYS A 113 -18.95 -9.39 15.20
C CYS A 113 -19.23 -10.69 15.97
N SER A 114 -20.45 -11.26 15.88
CA SER A 114 -20.79 -12.55 16.52
C SER A 114 -19.89 -13.72 16.14
N ASN A 115 -19.17 -13.62 15.02
CA ASN A 115 -18.24 -14.64 14.55
C ASN A 115 -16.80 -14.12 14.35
N LYS A 116 -16.48 -12.92 14.87
CA LYS A 116 -15.25 -12.19 14.50
C LYS A 116 -14.52 -11.56 15.70
N GLU A 117 -14.37 -12.33 16.77
CA GLU A 117 -13.64 -11.93 17.99
C GLU A 117 -12.21 -11.42 17.72
N LYS A 118 -11.63 -11.73 16.55
CA LYS A 118 -10.27 -11.33 16.18
C LYS A 118 -10.17 -9.90 15.65
N LEU A 119 -11.24 -9.30 15.12
CA LEU A 119 -11.18 -7.99 14.48
C LEU A 119 -11.16 -6.86 15.51
N LEU A 120 -10.25 -5.89 15.36
CA LEU A 120 -10.05 -4.77 16.29
C LEU A 120 -11.31 -3.95 16.51
N SER A 121 -12.08 -3.71 15.44
CA SER A 121 -13.32 -2.94 15.58
C SER A 121 -14.43 -3.69 16.32
N CYS A 122 -14.46 -5.02 16.23
CA CYS A 122 -15.37 -5.84 17.03
C CYS A 122 -14.94 -5.86 18.50
N LYS A 123 -13.64 -6.08 18.77
CA LYS A 123 -13.08 -5.98 20.13
C LYS A 123 -13.39 -4.64 20.80
N TYR A 124 -13.24 -3.54 20.05
CA TYR A 124 -13.57 -2.21 20.53
C TYR A 124 -15.06 -2.08 20.86
N TYR A 125 -15.93 -2.54 19.96
CA TYR A 125 -17.38 -2.49 20.15
C TYR A 125 -17.82 -3.28 21.39
N ASP A 126 -17.31 -4.50 21.56
CA ASP A 126 -17.64 -5.36 22.70
C ASP A 126 -17.16 -4.74 24.04
N ALA A 127 -16.01 -4.07 24.05
CA ALA A 127 -15.44 -3.47 25.25
C ALA A 127 -16.02 -2.09 25.61
N HIS A 128 -16.46 -1.30 24.63
CA HIS A 128 -16.75 0.13 24.81
C HIS A 128 -18.08 0.60 24.24
N GLY A 129 -18.83 -0.29 23.57
CA GLY A 129 -20.10 0.01 22.94
C GLY A 129 -19.96 0.85 21.66
N GLU A 130 -21.04 1.55 21.32
CA GLU A 130 -21.21 2.18 20.01
C GLU A 130 -20.44 3.48 19.80
N LYS A 131 -20.18 4.23 20.87
CA LYS A 131 -19.58 5.56 20.75
C LYS A 131 -18.07 5.42 20.59
N TYR A 132 -17.62 5.67 19.36
CA TYR A 132 -16.19 5.72 19.07
C TYR A 132 -15.49 6.83 19.84
N ASP A 133 -14.38 6.46 20.46
CA ASP A 133 -13.47 7.30 21.19
C ASP A 133 -12.04 6.85 20.84
N ILE A 134 -11.28 7.73 20.20
CA ILE A 134 -9.92 7.44 19.75
C ILE A 134 -8.99 7.08 20.91
N LEU A 135 -9.17 7.69 22.09
CA LEU A 135 -8.31 7.41 23.24
C LEU A 135 -8.56 6.01 23.79
N LYS A 136 -9.83 5.59 23.87
CA LYS A 136 -10.17 4.21 24.23
C LYS A 136 -9.60 3.22 23.21
N PHE A 137 -9.77 3.51 21.91
CA PHE A 137 -9.27 2.63 20.85
C PHE A 137 -7.74 2.52 20.88
N TYR A 138 -7.03 3.64 21.01
CA TYR A 138 -5.57 3.66 21.15
C TYR A 138 -5.11 2.86 22.36
N ASN A 139 -5.73 3.05 23.54
CA ASN A 139 -5.37 2.32 24.75
C ASN A 139 -5.55 0.80 24.62
N MET A 140 -6.51 0.35 23.80
CA MET A 140 -6.72 -1.08 23.51
C MET A 140 -5.58 -1.68 22.67
N ILE A 141 -4.91 -0.87 21.83
CA ILE A 141 -3.89 -1.36 20.88
C ILE A 141 -2.46 -0.91 21.21
N LYS A 142 -2.24 0.01 22.15
CA LYS A 142 -0.94 0.66 22.41
C LYS A 142 0.21 -0.32 22.68
N ASP A 143 -0.07 -1.46 23.29
CA ASP A 143 0.96 -2.47 23.59
C ASP A 143 1.46 -3.15 22.30
N GLN A 144 0.60 -3.24 21.27
CA GLN A 144 0.97 -3.74 19.94
C GLN A 144 1.78 -2.70 19.13
N LEU A 145 1.92 -1.46 19.63
CA LEU A 145 2.59 -0.35 18.94
C LEU A 145 4.00 -0.05 19.47
N GLN A 146 4.50 -0.82 20.45
CA GLN A 146 5.77 -0.55 21.13
C GLN A 146 7.00 -0.75 20.23
N ASP A 147 6.96 -1.74 19.33
CA ASP A 147 8.05 -2.02 18.38
C ASP A 147 8.00 -1.06 17.19
N LYS A 148 8.41 0.19 17.42
CA LYS A 148 8.40 1.25 16.40
C LYS A 148 9.35 0.97 15.24
N PHE A 149 9.00 1.48 14.07
CA PHE A 149 9.95 1.60 12.97
C PHE A 149 11.03 2.62 13.31
N GLY A 150 12.23 2.45 12.74
CA GLY A 150 13.31 3.43 12.87
C GLY A 150 12.98 4.75 12.18
N ASP A 151 13.64 5.83 12.62
CA ASP A 151 13.47 7.19 12.06
C ASP A 151 14.00 7.31 10.62
N ASP A 152 14.69 6.30 10.12
CA ASP A 152 15.12 6.17 8.74
C ASP A 152 14.04 5.60 7.80
N ILE A 153 12.87 5.23 8.34
CA ILE A 153 11.75 4.67 7.58
C ILE A 153 10.55 5.62 7.61
N LEU A 154 10.06 5.98 6.43
CA LEU A 154 8.75 6.61 6.23
C LEU A 154 7.71 5.55 5.91
N ILE A 155 6.60 5.55 6.63
CA ILE A 155 5.42 4.76 6.27
C ILE A 155 4.47 5.62 5.46
N MET A 156 4.06 5.16 4.28
CA MET A 156 3.15 5.86 3.38
C MET A 156 1.93 5.00 3.12
N HIS A 157 0.73 5.54 3.30
CA HIS A 157 -0.50 4.86 2.91
C HIS A 157 -1.03 5.44 1.60
N VAL A 158 -1.23 4.59 0.60
CA VAL A 158 -1.76 4.96 -0.72
C VAL A 158 -3.08 4.26 -0.96
N ARG A 159 -4.13 5.05 -1.21
CA ARG A 159 -5.44 4.51 -1.55
C ARG A 159 -5.49 4.12 -3.01
N VAL A 160 -5.88 2.88 -3.27
CA VAL A 160 -5.98 2.28 -4.61
C VAL A 160 -7.35 1.63 -4.83
N GLY A 161 -7.58 1.05 -6.02
CA GLY A 161 -8.81 0.37 -6.36
C GLY A 161 -9.92 1.31 -6.84
N ASP A 162 -11.07 1.29 -6.16
CA ASP A 162 -12.30 1.97 -6.57
C ASP A 162 -12.15 3.49 -6.70
N VAL A 163 -11.29 4.09 -5.87
CA VAL A 163 -11.06 5.55 -5.83
C VAL A 163 -10.39 6.10 -7.09
N LEU A 164 -9.69 5.27 -7.86
CA LEU A 164 -9.02 5.69 -9.10
C LEU A 164 -10.00 5.88 -10.25
N THR A 165 -11.08 5.09 -10.24
CA THR A 165 -12.09 5.09 -11.31
C THR A 165 -13.30 5.98 -11.01
N ARG A 166 -13.53 6.28 -9.74
CA ARG A 166 -14.72 7.03 -9.28
C ARG A 166 -14.43 8.52 -9.18
N LYS A 167 -15.00 9.30 -10.11
CA LYS A 167 -14.84 10.77 -10.14
C LYS A 167 -15.32 11.44 -8.85
N ASP A 168 -16.39 10.93 -8.25
CA ASP A 168 -16.98 11.46 -7.01
C ASP A 168 -16.13 11.23 -5.76
N LEU A 169 -15.21 10.26 -5.80
CA LEU A 169 -14.31 9.94 -4.69
C LEU A 169 -12.90 10.52 -4.87
N LYS A 170 -12.59 11.00 -6.08
CA LYS A 170 -11.22 11.33 -6.47
C LYS A 170 -10.63 12.44 -5.61
N ASP A 171 -11.36 13.52 -5.35
CA ASP A 171 -10.82 14.67 -4.62
C ASP A 171 -10.63 14.40 -3.11
N ILE A 172 -11.35 13.40 -2.58
CA ILE A 172 -11.33 13.06 -1.15
C ILE A 172 -10.30 11.98 -0.85
N TYR A 173 -10.27 10.92 -1.66
CA TYR A 173 -9.54 9.70 -1.35
C TYR A 173 -8.30 9.50 -2.20
N TYR A 174 -8.28 10.02 -3.43
CA TYR A 174 -7.13 9.87 -4.32
C TYR A 174 -6.18 11.06 -4.15
N LYS A 175 -4.89 10.74 -4.03
CA LYS A 175 -3.82 11.73 -4.05
C LYS A 175 -2.99 11.50 -5.31
N PRO A 176 -2.85 12.51 -6.17
CA PRO A 176 -2.04 12.38 -7.37
C PRO A 176 -0.54 12.31 -7.01
N VAL A 177 0.32 11.90 -7.94
CA VAL A 177 1.77 11.73 -7.66
C VAL A 177 2.40 13.05 -7.20
N GLU A 178 1.95 14.15 -7.79
CA GLU A 178 2.37 15.52 -7.51
C GLU A 178 2.10 15.93 -6.05
N PHE A 179 1.06 15.38 -5.42
CA PHE A 179 0.82 15.58 -4.00
C PHE A 179 2.02 15.03 -3.19
N TYR A 180 2.37 13.77 -3.41
CA TYR A 180 3.48 13.11 -2.70
C TYR A 180 4.85 13.72 -3.04
N GLU A 181 5.02 14.21 -4.26
CA GLU A 181 6.23 14.92 -4.69
C GLU A 181 6.43 16.22 -3.90
N SER A 182 5.34 16.95 -3.62
CA SER A 182 5.36 18.23 -2.90
C SER A 182 5.68 18.09 -1.40
N VAL A 183 5.49 16.91 -0.81
CA VAL A 183 5.71 16.70 0.62
C VAL A 183 7.21 16.69 0.94
N LYS A 184 7.59 17.50 1.93
CA LYS A 184 8.95 17.54 2.48
C LYS A 184 9.16 16.34 3.39
N ILE A 185 9.88 15.34 2.89
CA ILE A 185 10.28 14.16 3.67
C ILE A 185 11.51 14.52 4.52
N PRO A 186 11.54 14.17 5.82
CA PRO A 186 12.69 14.40 6.70
C PRO A 186 13.98 13.77 6.15
N LYS A 187 15.11 14.48 6.30
CA LYS A 187 16.42 14.02 5.78
C LYS A 187 16.91 12.69 6.37
N ALA A 188 16.43 12.34 7.58
CA ALA A 188 16.75 11.10 8.25
C ALA A 188 16.23 9.88 7.46
N VAL A 189 15.08 10.02 6.80
CA VAL A 189 14.45 8.96 6.01
C VAL A 189 15.36 8.52 4.86
N LYS A 190 15.54 7.21 4.74
CA LYS A 190 16.27 6.51 3.66
C LYS A 190 15.38 5.54 2.90
N GLU A 191 14.32 5.05 3.55
CA GLU A 191 13.44 4.03 3.01
C GLU A 191 11.97 4.42 3.19
N VAL A 192 11.14 4.06 2.22
CA VAL A 192 9.69 4.30 2.23
C VAL A 192 8.96 2.97 2.08
N TYR A 193 8.11 2.65 3.05
CA TYR A 193 7.18 1.52 2.97
C TYR A 193 5.82 2.01 2.53
N VAL A 194 5.42 1.62 1.32
CA VAL A 194 4.16 2.02 0.69
C VAL A 194 3.12 0.94 0.93
N TYR A 195 2.17 1.23 1.82
CA TYR A 195 1.02 0.40 2.13
C TYR A 195 -0.14 0.71 1.19
N ALA A 196 -0.68 -0.32 0.55
CA ALA A 196 -1.85 -0.18 -0.31
C ALA A 196 -2.69 -1.47 -0.32
N GLY A 197 -4.00 -1.34 -0.45
CA GLY A 197 -4.92 -2.46 -0.53
C GLY A 197 -6.21 -2.09 -1.25
N SER A 198 -6.81 -3.07 -1.94
CA SER A 198 -8.11 -2.94 -2.59
C SER A 198 -9.18 -3.69 -1.81
N HIS A 199 -10.36 -3.10 -1.61
CA HIS A 199 -11.48 -3.76 -0.95
C HIS A 199 -12.16 -4.83 -1.81
N ASN A 200 -12.07 -4.71 -3.14
CA ASN A 200 -12.79 -5.58 -4.07
C ASN A 200 -11.82 -6.24 -5.05
N ILE A 201 -11.67 -7.56 -4.89
CA ILE A 201 -10.86 -8.44 -5.76
C ILE A 201 -11.52 -8.62 -7.13
N SER A 202 -12.85 -8.52 -7.18
CA SER A 202 -13.64 -8.79 -8.39
C SER A 202 -13.39 -7.80 -9.52
N ASP A 203 -12.81 -6.64 -9.21
CA ASP A 203 -12.63 -5.57 -10.18
C ASP A 203 -11.21 -5.60 -10.72
N SER A 204 -10.87 -6.65 -11.46
CA SER A 204 -9.56 -6.80 -12.13
C SER A 204 -9.19 -5.55 -12.93
N ASP A 205 -10.19 -4.90 -13.51
CA ASP A 205 -10.06 -3.70 -14.33
C ASP A 205 -9.52 -2.49 -13.55
N LYS A 206 -9.60 -2.53 -12.21
CA LYS A 206 -9.08 -1.48 -11.30
C LYS A 206 -7.70 -1.79 -10.77
N LEU A 207 -7.26 -3.05 -10.79
CA LEU A 207 -5.96 -3.46 -10.25
C LEU A 207 -4.80 -2.94 -11.09
N ARG A 208 -4.92 -2.98 -12.42
CA ARG A 208 -3.87 -2.48 -13.32
C ARG A 208 -3.65 -0.96 -13.18
N PRO A 209 -4.69 -0.10 -13.25
CA PRO A 209 -4.53 1.34 -12.96
C PRO A 209 -3.95 1.61 -11.56
N SER A 210 -4.29 0.76 -10.57
CA SER A 210 -3.72 0.85 -9.22
C SER A 210 -2.22 0.56 -9.20
N ALA A 211 -1.80 -0.52 -9.85
CA ALA A 211 -0.40 -0.88 -9.96
C ALA A 211 0.42 0.18 -10.71
N GLU A 212 -0.11 0.70 -11.82
CA GLU A 212 0.51 1.79 -12.57
C GLU A 212 0.66 3.06 -11.73
N HIS A 213 -0.34 3.39 -10.91
CA HIS A 213 -0.26 4.53 -9.99
C HIS A 213 0.82 4.33 -8.91
N LEU A 214 0.87 3.14 -8.31
CA LEU A 214 1.90 2.79 -7.32
C LEU A 214 3.31 2.83 -7.92
N MET A 215 3.48 2.34 -9.16
CA MET A 215 4.76 2.40 -9.86
C MET A 215 5.23 3.84 -10.08
N LYS A 216 4.34 4.76 -10.49
CA LYS A 216 4.69 6.18 -10.64
C LYS A 216 5.13 6.81 -9.31
N ILE A 217 4.52 6.42 -8.19
CA ILE A 217 4.93 6.87 -6.85
C ILE A 217 6.31 6.31 -6.51
N LYS A 218 6.55 5.01 -6.74
CA LYS A 218 7.86 4.36 -6.54
C LYS A 218 8.95 5.06 -7.34
N GLU A 219 8.75 5.23 -8.65
CA GLU A 219 9.71 5.91 -9.54
C GLU A 219 10.02 7.34 -9.07
N MET A 220 8.99 8.09 -8.65
CA MET A 220 9.17 9.44 -8.11
C MET A 220 10.02 9.44 -6.82
N LEU A 221 9.77 8.51 -5.89
CA LEU A 221 10.51 8.40 -4.64
C LEU A 221 11.95 7.90 -4.87
N GLU A 222 12.15 6.91 -5.73
CA GLU A 222 13.48 6.39 -6.07
C GLU A 222 14.33 7.45 -6.77
N LYS A 223 13.73 8.28 -7.63
CA LYS A 223 14.40 9.45 -8.23
C LYS A 223 14.84 10.48 -7.20
N ARG A 224 14.16 10.56 -6.05
CA ARG A 224 14.55 11.40 -4.90
C ARG A 224 15.58 10.73 -3.99
N GLY A 225 16.01 9.50 -4.31
CA GLY A 225 17.07 8.78 -3.59
C GLY A 225 16.58 7.87 -2.46
N TYR A 226 15.28 7.59 -2.37
CA TYR A 226 14.74 6.68 -1.36
C TYR A 226 14.71 5.23 -1.88
N LYS A 227 14.91 4.26 -0.97
CA LYS A 227 14.53 2.87 -1.23
C LYS A 227 13.03 2.72 -1.03
N VAL A 228 12.34 1.99 -1.90
CA VAL A 228 10.88 1.81 -1.81
C VAL A 228 10.54 0.32 -1.66
N LYS A 229 9.74 -0.01 -0.65
CA LYS A 229 9.12 -1.35 -0.50
C LYS A 229 7.61 -1.22 -0.53
N PHE A 230 6.95 -2.14 -1.22
CA PHE A 230 5.49 -2.23 -1.21
C PHE A 230 5.02 -3.22 -0.15
N MET A 231 4.01 -2.80 0.61
CA MET A 231 3.30 -3.59 1.63
C MET A 231 1.84 -3.73 1.18
N LEU A 232 1.56 -4.74 0.36
CA LEU A 232 0.30 -4.85 -0.39
C LEU A 232 -0.63 -5.91 0.20
N GLY A 233 -1.94 -5.65 0.13
CA GLY A 233 -2.97 -6.69 0.31
C GLY A 233 -3.13 -7.21 1.73
N ASP A 234 -2.57 -6.53 2.73
CA ASP A 234 -2.69 -6.93 4.13
C ASP A 234 -4.09 -6.66 4.70
N ASN A 235 -4.43 -7.40 5.75
CA ASN A 235 -5.65 -7.19 6.54
C ASN A 235 -5.62 -5.77 7.15
N ALA A 236 -6.76 -5.08 7.15
CA ALA A 236 -6.85 -3.69 7.63
C ALA A 236 -6.44 -3.52 9.11
N ASP A 237 -6.63 -4.51 9.97
CA ASP A 237 -6.17 -4.42 11.36
C ASP A 237 -4.64 -4.52 11.44
N LYS A 238 -4.05 -5.47 10.72
CA LYS A 238 -2.59 -5.64 10.66
C LYS A 238 -1.92 -4.42 10.03
N GLY A 239 -2.48 -3.93 8.92
CA GLY A 239 -2.06 -2.70 8.27
C GLY A 239 -2.10 -1.52 9.23
N LEU A 240 -3.18 -1.36 10.01
CA LEU A 240 -3.29 -0.28 10.98
C LEU A 240 -2.25 -0.40 12.10
N ILE A 241 -2.07 -1.57 12.70
CA ILE A 241 -1.08 -1.78 13.76
C ILE A 241 0.33 -1.53 13.22
N SER A 242 0.64 -2.07 12.04
CA SER A 242 1.93 -1.88 11.39
C SER A 242 2.18 -0.40 11.10
N MET A 243 1.26 0.30 10.44
CA MET A 243 1.45 1.71 10.13
C MET A 243 1.43 2.62 11.38
N GLY A 244 0.72 2.23 12.45
CA GLY A 244 0.71 2.94 13.73
C GLY A 244 2.05 2.93 14.50
N LYS A 245 2.98 2.06 14.09
CA LYS A 245 4.36 1.99 14.62
C LYS A 245 5.30 3.02 13.98
N ALA A 246 4.85 3.82 13.04
CA ALA A 246 5.68 4.74 12.28
C ALA A 246 6.21 5.92 13.13
N SER A 247 7.50 6.24 12.98
CA SER A 247 8.04 7.54 13.40
C SER A 247 7.60 8.66 12.46
N TYR A 248 7.56 8.39 11.15
CA TYR A 248 7.05 9.29 10.13
C TYR A 248 5.96 8.59 9.32
N PHE A 249 4.78 9.20 9.24
CA PHE A 249 3.64 8.68 8.49
C PHE A 249 3.11 9.69 7.48
N MET A 250 3.12 9.33 6.19
CA MET A 250 2.51 10.14 5.14
C MET A 250 1.11 9.67 4.85
N LYS A 251 0.15 10.58 5.03
CA LYS A 251 -1.26 10.27 4.79
C LYS A 251 -1.57 10.20 3.30
N GLY A 252 -2.36 9.21 2.92
CA GLY A 252 -3.04 9.20 1.63
C GLY A 252 -4.35 9.99 1.72
N GLY A 253 -5.47 9.27 1.74
CA GLY A 253 -6.80 9.86 1.87
C GLY A 253 -7.81 8.93 2.56
N GLY A 254 -8.89 9.53 3.04
CA GLY A 254 -10.02 8.83 3.67
C GLY A 254 -9.85 8.49 5.15
N GLY A 255 -10.97 8.13 5.77
CA GLY A 255 -11.04 7.96 7.23
C GLY A 255 -10.14 6.87 7.82
N TYR A 256 -9.75 5.86 7.04
CA TYR A 256 -8.77 4.86 7.46
C TYR A 256 -7.36 5.46 7.59
N SER A 257 -6.94 6.27 6.60
CA SER A 257 -5.67 6.99 6.67
C SER A 257 -5.67 8.06 7.78
N ASP A 258 -6.82 8.69 8.03
CA ASP A 258 -6.99 9.64 9.12
C ASP A 258 -6.84 8.97 10.48
N LEU A 259 -7.48 7.81 10.67
CA LEU A 259 -7.37 7.01 11.90
C LEU A 259 -5.92 6.61 12.19
N ILE A 260 -5.19 6.14 11.19
CA ILE A 260 -3.76 5.80 11.36
C ILE A 260 -2.96 7.05 11.75
N GLY A 261 -3.22 8.20 11.12
CA GLY A 261 -2.56 9.46 11.47
C GLY A 261 -2.82 9.88 12.91
N GLU A 262 -4.05 9.71 13.41
CA GLU A 262 -4.37 9.94 14.83
C GLU A 262 -3.55 9.01 15.74
N ILE A 263 -3.49 7.72 15.42
CA ILE A 263 -2.73 6.72 16.18
C ILE A 263 -1.24 7.03 16.18
N VAL A 264 -0.64 7.36 15.03
CA VAL A 264 0.77 7.72 14.91
C VAL A 264 1.11 8.93 15.80
N LYS A 265 0.28 9.98 15.78
CA LYS A 265 0.47 11.15 16.65
C LYS A 265 0.40 10.78 18.13
N MET A 266 -0.59 9.97 18.51
CA MET A 266 -0.72 9.48 19.89
C MET A 266 0.44 8.58 20.30
N ASN A 267 1.02 7.85 19.36
CA ASN A 267 2.21 7.07 19.55
C ASN A 267 3.51 7.90 19.46
N GLY A 268 3.42 9.25 19.42
CA GLY A 268 4.57 10.15 19.40
C GLY A 268 5.33 10.23 18.07
N GLY A 269 4.73 9.77 16.97
CA GLY A 269 5.25 9.96 15.62
C GLY A 269 4.76 11.25 14.96
N GLU A 270 5.35 11.59 13.83
CA GLU A 270 5.01 12.74 13.01
C GLU A 270 4.18 12.32 11.80
N VAL A 271 3.17 13.13 11.47
CA VAL A 271 2.29 12.90 10.32
C VAL A 271 2.51 13.99 9.27
N LEU A 272 2.86 13.56 8.07
CA LEU A 272 3.14 14.37 6.89
C LEU A 272 1.91 14.50 5.98
#